data_AF-A0A942HIK6-F1
#
_entry.id   AF-A0A942HIK6-F1
#
_cell.length_a   1.000
_cell.length_b   1.000
_cell.length_c   1.000
_cell.angle_alpha   90.00
_cell.angle_beta   90.00
_cell.angle_gamma   90.00
#
_symmetry.space_group_name_H-M   'P 1'
#
loop_
_entity.id
_entity.type
_entity.pdbx_description
1 polymer ?
#
loop_
_entity_poly.entity_id
_entity_poly.type
_entity_poly.pdbx_seq_one_letter_code
_entity_poly.pdbx_strand_id
1 'polypeptide(L)'
;MSSLLSNYKSICVVAVLFALSPAAHADSTASAIASLGWSAATFSGTTSPASIPNPYSSLAEASAAGSNPYSFNGGTVTSPGWTTTTDLLPNGSNSFVLAQSGSAITSLASAATSDGFFQLNGQAERSGDLTTKTGLIQITVPYTLAILMTPDTNGVGRSGTAQVWIELFDALGQNMLGFANSSVELPQSLSGVTGKSGTLTLTLQEAPGTYWFDLGAASEVTVVPEPGTLLLVIAGLAAVGLKFRGKI
;
A
#
# COMPACT_ATOMS: atom_id res chain seq x y z
N MET A 1 -52.37 3.84 -31.04
CA MET A 1 -51.47 4.84 -30.42
C MET A 1 -51.14 4.55 -28.94
N SER A 2 -51.67 3.48 -28.31
CA SER A 2 -51.41 3.17 -26.89
C SER A 2 -50.18 2.27 -26.62
N SER A 3 -49.60 1.62 -27.64
CA SER A 3 -48.47 0.69 -27.44
C SER A 3 -47.08 1.34 -27.44
N LEU A 4 -46.95 2.56 -27.98
CA LEU A 4 -45.69 3.31 -27.99
C LEU A 4 -45.36 3.88 -26.60
N LEU A 5 -46.36 4.40 -25.87
CA LEU A 5 -46.20 4.99 -24.54
C LEU A 5 -45.78 3.97 -23.45
N SER A 6 -46.10 2.69 -23.62
CA SER A 6 -45.71 1.62 -22.67
C SER A 6 -44.21 1.28 -22.75
N ASN A 7 -43.62 1.36 -23.94
CA ASN A 7 -42.20 1.07 -24.14
C ASN A 7 -41.29 2.16 -23.55
N TYR A 8 -41.72 3.42 -23.55
CA TYR A 8 -40.94 4.52 -22.95
C TYR A 8 -40.86 4.43 -21.42
N LYS A 9 -41.92 3.96 -20.74
CA LYS A 9 -41.88 3.76 -19.27
C LYS A 9 -40.83 2.71 -18.87
N SER A 10 -40.69 1.64 -19.64
CA SER A 10 -39.69 0.59 -19.36
C SER A 10 -38.26 1.06 -19.64
N ILE A 11 -38.04 1.88 -20.68
CA ILE A 11 -36.71 2.42 -21.02
C ILE A 11 -36.29 3.49 -20.00
N CYS A 12 -37.22 4.32 -19.53
CA CYS A 12 -36.94 5.29 -18.47
C CYS A 12 -36.62 4.62 -17.12
N VAL A 13 -37.27 3.50 -16.75
CA VAL A 13 -36.96 2.77 -15.50
C VAL A 13 -35.58 2.11 -15.57
N VAL A 14 -35.20 1.54 -16.72
CA VAL A 14 -33.85 0.98 -16.91
C VAL A 14 -32.79 2.09 -16.91
N ALA A 15 -33.04 3.21 -17.60
CA ALA A 15 -32.12 4.36 -17.59
C ALA A 15 -31.99 5.02 -16.21
N VAL A 16 -33.05 5.04 -15.40
CA VAL A 16 -33.03 5.54 -14.01
C VAL A 16 -32.25 4.59 -13.09
N LEU A 17 -32.31 3.27 -13.31
CA LEU A 17 -31.45 2.30 -12.59
C LEU A 17 -29.96 2.45 -12.97
N PHE A 18 -29.66 2.77 -14.24
CA PHE A 18 -28.30 3.10 -14.69
C PHE A 18 -27.83 4.49 -14.21
N ALA A 19 -28.73 5.47 -14.07
CA ALA A 19 -28.40 6.84 -13.68
C ALA A 19 -28.34 7.07 -12.16
N LEU A 20 -28.99 6.23 -11.35
CA LEU A 20 -28.97 6.34 -9.87
C LEU A 20 -27.84 5.54 -9.20
N SER A 21 -27.05 4.78 -9.95
CA SER A 21 -25.95 3.97 -9.41
C SER A 21 -24.54 4.60 -9.38
N PRO A 22 -24.29 5.93 -9.53
CA PRO A 22 -22.96 6.48 -9.22
C PRO A 22 -22.84 7.15 -7.84
N ALA A 23 -23.92 7.29 -7.05
CA ALA A 23 -23.94 8.20 -5.91
C ALA A 23 -23.98 7.55 -4.50
N ALA A 24 -23.91 6.23 -4.39
CA ALA A 24 -23.89 5.54 -3.09
C ALA A 24 -22.54 4.83 -2.83
N HIS A 25 -21.43 5.56 -3.04
CA HIS A 25 -20.08 5.14 -2.64
C HIS A 25 -19.51 6.00 -1.50
N ALA A 26 -20.36 6.81 -0.87
CA ALA A 26 -20.01 7.67 0.23
C ALA A 26 -19.59 6.83 1.44
N ASP A 27 -18.39 7.11 1.96
CA ASP A 27 -17.91 6.78 3.31
C ASP A 27 -17.03 5.54 3.51
N SER A 28 -16.53 4.88 2.44
CA SER A 28 -15.53 3.82 2.63
C SER A 28 -14.10 4.29 2.39
N THR A 29 -13.24 4.02 3.38
CA THR A 29 -11.84 4.43 3.40
C THR A 29 -10.96 3.24 3.75
N ALA A 30 -9.81 3.11 3.08
CA ALA A 30 -8.78 2.15 3.45
C ALA A 30 -7.45 2.88 3.65
N SER A 31 -6.74 2.52 4.70
CA SER A 31 -5.44 3.09 5.02
C SER A 31 -4.54 2.01 5.58
N ALA A 32 -3.29 1.96 5.11
CA ALA A 32 -2.23 1.18 5.71
C ALA A 32 -1.06 2.12 6.03
N ILE A 33 -0.52 2.03 7.23
CA ILE A 33 0.63 2.82 7.68
C ILE A 33 1.68 1.91 8.30
N ALA A 34 2.93 2.13 7.90
CA ALA A 34 4.10 1.54 8.51
C ALA A 34 5.05 2.65 8.93
N SER A 35 5.57 2.58 10.15
CA SER A 35 6.50 3.57 10.67
C SER A 35 7.58 2.94 11.54
N LEU A 36 8.84 3.35 11.33
CA LEU A 36 10.00 3.05 12.17
C LEU A 36 10.50 4.35 12.82
N GLY A 37 10.60 4.38 14.15
CA GLY A 37 11.07 5.53 14.92
C GLY A 37 12.59 5.67 14.88
N TRP A 38 13.14 6.10 13.72
CA TRP A 38 14.56 6.29 13.48
C TRP A 38 15.28 7.11 14.57
N SER A 39 14.68 8.21 15.04
CA SER A 39 15.29 9.05 16.07
C SER A 39 15.47 8.36 17.44
N ALA A 40 14.80 7.23 17.64
CA ALA A 40 14.89 6.39 18.83
C ALA A 40 15.57 5.03 18.55
N ALA A 41 16.15 4.84 17.36
CA ALA A 41 16.90 3.65 17.01
C ALA A 41 18.21 3.58 17.82
N THR A 42 18.58 2.37 18.25
CA THR A 42 19.87 2.11 18.92
C THR A 42 20.70 1.12 18.11
N PHE A 43 22.01 1.36 18.08
CA PHE A 43 22.99 0.55 17.35
C PHE A 43 24.10 0.11 18.31
N SER A 44 24.60 -1.13 18.17
CA SER A 44 25.75 -1.63 18.95
C SER A 44 27.10 -0.99 18.58
N GLY A 45 27.13 -0.19 17.52
CA GLY A 45 28.33 0.45 16.97
C GLY A 45 28.07 1.88 16.51
N THR A 46 29.06 2.46 15.84
CA THR A 46 28.92 3.80 15.25
C THR A 46 28.26 3.71 13.89
N THR A 47 27.32 4.62 13.61
CA THR A 47 26.64 4.68 12.32
C THR A 47 27.00 5.93 11.54
N SER A 48 26.99 5.82 10.21
CA SER A 48 27.14 6.93 9.27
C SER A 48 26.17 6.77 8.11
N PRO A 49 25.95 7.83 7.29
CA PRO A 49 25.34 7.65 5.98
C PRO A 49 26.03 6.56 5.18
N ALA A 50 25.24 5.85 4.38
CA ALA A 50 25.74 4.76 3.56
C ALA A 50 26.85 5.26 2.62
N SER A 51 27.98 4.57 2.61
CA SER A 51 29.10 4.86 1.70
C SER A 51 28.86 4.35 0.28
N ILE A 52 27.92 3.42 0.11
CA ILE A 52 27.47 2.88 -1.17
C ILE A 52 25.97 3.13 -1.36
N PRO A 53 25.50 3.30 -2.62
CA PRO A 53 24.06 3.37 -2.91
C PRO A 53 23.35 2.08 -2.46
N ASN A 54 22.07 2.17 -2.09
CA ASN A 54 21.25 1.00 -1.77
C ASN A 54 21.25 0.05 -2.99
N PRO A 55 21.74 -1.20 -2.86
CA PRO A 55 21.77 -2.17 -3.97
C PRO A 55 20.38 -2.63 -4.43
N TYR A 56 19.35 -2.49 -3.59
CA TYR A 56 17.95 -2.81 -3.88
C TYR A 56 17.12 -1.56 -4.17
N SER A 57 17.73 -0.49 -4.69
CA SER A 57 17.08 0.80 -4.96
C SER A 57 16.01 0.73 -6.07
N SER A 58 14.95 -0.02 -5.85
CA SER A 58 13.66 0.05 -6.53
C SER A 58 12.85 -1.17 -6.12
N LEU A 59 11.66 -0.94 -5.56
CA LEU A 59 10.40 -1.53 -6.04
C LEU A 59 9.25 -0.93 -5.20
N ALA A 60 8.63 0.13 -5.70
CA ALA A 60 7.30 0.57 -5.27
C ALA A 60 6.37 0.55 -6.49
N GLU A 61 5.23 -0.14 -6.38
CA GLU A 61 4.30 -0.39 -7.48
C GLU A 61 2.91 0.18 -7.13
N ALA A 62 2.45 1.20 -7.86
CA ALA A 62 1.06 1.62 -7.84
C ALA A 62 0.43 1.26 -9.19
N SER A 63 -0.60 0.41 -9.20
CA SER A 63 -1.23 -0.06 -10.43
C SER A 63 -2.76 0.07 -10.38
N ALA A 64 -3.36 0.55 -11.47
CA ALA A 64 -4.80 0.39 -11.69
C ALA A 64 -5.03 -0.93 -12.43
N ALA A 65 -5.91 -1.80 -11.92
CA ALA A 65 -6.23 -3.03 -12.63
C ALA A 65 -7.08 -2.71 -13.87
N GLY A 66 -6.51 -2.89 -15.07
CA GLY A 66 -7.27 -2.87 -16.34
C GLY A 66 -6.54 -2.33 -17.57
N SER A 67 -5.46 -1.58 -17.42
CA SER A 67 -4.59 -1.19 -18.54
C SER A 67 -3.17 -1.01 -18.04
N ASN A 68 -2.23 -1.84 -18.47
CA ASN A 68 -0.82 -1.59 -18.23
C ASN A 68 -0.16 -1.21 -19.56
N PRO A 69 0.25 0.06 -19.74
CA PRO A 69 1.64 0.30 -20.10
C PRO A 69 2.19 1.62 -19.54
N TYR A 70 3.09 1.53 -18.55
CA TYR A 70 4.12 2.53 -18.20
C TYR A 70 3.68 4.02 -18.08
N SER A 71 3.10 4.37 -16.92
CA SER A 71 3.53 5.58 -16.20
C SER A 71 3.24 5.42 -14.70
N PHE A 72 4.31 5.25 -13.94
CA PHE A 72 4.36 4.98 -12.51
C PHE A 72 4.51 6.31 -11.75
N ASN A 73 3.60 6.58 -10.81
CA ASN A 73 3.63 7.74 -9.92
C ASN A 73 3.39 7.28 -8.46
N GLY A 74 4.16 6.27 -8.01
CA GLY A 74 4.26 5.88 -6.60
C GLY A 74 5.43 6.60 -5.93
N GLY A 75 5.26 6.98 -4.66
CA GLY A 75 6.23 7.82 -3.94
C GLY A 75 7.20 6.94 -3.19
N THR A 76 8.48 6.99 -3.57
CA THR A 76 9.55 6.30 -2.85
C THR A 76 10.52 7.33 -2.32
N VAL A 77 10.72 7.30 -1.01
CA VAL A 77 11.74 8.12 -0.38
C VAL A 77 12.86 7.24 0.13
N THR A 78 14.00 7.29 -0.54
CA THR A 78 15.27 6.80 0.00
C THR A 78 16.07 8.01 0.45
N SER A 79 16.55 8.03 1.70
CA SER A 79 17.49 9.05 2.17
C SER A 79 18.88 8.46 2.39
N PRO A 80 19.68 8.27 1.32
CA PRO A 80 21.11 8.06 1.46
C PRO A 80 21.70 9.40 1.93
N GLY A 81 22.03 9.54 3.21
CA GLY A 81 22.55 10.83 3.73
C GLY A 81 21.91 11.35 5.00
N TRP A 82 20.96 10.62 5.58
CA TRP A 82 20.26 10.99 6.83
C TRP A 82 19.42 12.28 6.79
N THR A 83 19.41 13.01 5.68
CA THR A 83 18.60 14.20 5.42
C THR A 83 17.11 13.89 5.54
N THR A 84 16.31 14.88 5.94
CA THR A 84 14.85 14.70 5.92
C THR A 84 14.31 14.83 4.51
N THR A 85 13.52 13.86 4.07
CA THR A 85 12.91 13.82 2.75
C THR A 85 11.45 13.36 2.84
N THR A 86 10.62 13.87 1.95
CA THR A 86 9.19 13.56 1.87
C THR A 86 8.77 13.53 0.41
N ASP A 87 7.97 12.53 0.05
CA ASP A 87 7.32 12.43 -1.25
C ASP A 87 5.85 12.09 -1.04
N LEU A 88 4.97 12.88 -1.66
CA LEU A 88 3.53 12.77 -1.56
C LEU A 88 2.97 12.72 -2.97
N LEU A 89 2.35 11.60 -3.32
CA LEU A 89 1.75 11.41 -4.63
C LEU A 89 0.24 11.21 -4.50
N PRO A 90 -0.56 12.20 -4.91
CA PRO A 90 -2.00 12.07 -4.97
C PRO A 90 -2.41 11.19 -6.17
N ASN A 91 -3.44 10.37 -5.99
CA ASN A 91 -3.99 9.49 -7.03
C ASN A 91 -5.54 9.54 -7.02
N GLY A 92 -6.11 10.66 -7.45
CA GLY A 92 -7.57 10.85 -7.48
C GLY A 92 -8.10 11.64 -6.29
N SER A 93 -9.43 11.62 -6.12
CA SER A 93 -10.10 12.45 -5.12
C SER A 93 -9.99 11.78 -3.74
N ASN A 94 -8.96 12.14 -2.97
CA ASN A 94 -8.68 11.67 -1.60
C ASN A 94 -7.96 10.31 -1.47
N SER A 95 -7.34 9.84 -2.55
CA SER A 95 -6.42 8.69 -2.51
C SER A 95 -4.99 9.19 -2.71
N PHE A 96 -4.03 8.68 -1.94
CA PHE A 96 -2.63 9.13 -1.99
C PHE A 96 -1.66 8.09 -1.42
N VAL A 97 -0.39 8.28 -1.78
CA VAL A 97 0.75 7.62 -1.17
C VAL A 97 1.66 8.68 -0.55
N LEU A 98 2.12 8.45 0.67
CA LEU A 98 3.11 9.27 1.36
C LEU A 98 4.28 8.38 1.78
N ALA A 99 5.48 8.79 1.39
CA ALA A 99 6.73 8.23 1.89
C ALA A 99 7.55 9.38 2.51
N GLN A 100 8.13 9.14 3.67
CA GLN A 100 8.99 10.14 4.31
C GLN A 100 10.08 9.49 5.14
N SER A 101 11.23 10.15 5.20
CA SER A 101 12.32 9.79 6.09
C SER A 101 12.74 11.05 6.86
N GLY A 102 12.40 11.10 8.15
CA GLY A 102 12.72 12.21 9.06
C GLY A 102 13.12 11.66 10.43
N SER A 103 12.48 12.14 11.50
CA SER A 103 12.58 11.49 12.83
C SER A 103 12.04 10.06 12.84
N ALA A 104 11.18 9.74 11.87
CA ALA A 104 10.72 8.39 11.57
C ALA A 104 10.85 8.11 10.07
N ILE A 105 10.97 6.84 9.72
CA ILE A 105 10.76 6.34 8.36
C ILE A 105 9.30 5.92 8.30
N THR A 106 8.50 6.57 7.46
CA THR A 106 7.06 6.32 7.40
C THR A 106 6.62 6.09 5.97
N SER A 107 5.81 5.06 5.77
CA SER A 107 5.07 4.80 4.55
C SER A 107 3.57 4.75 4.87
N LEU A 108 2.76 5.42 4.04
CA LEU A 108 1.31 5.47 4.16
C LEU A 108 0.66 5.36 2.77
N ALA A 109 -0.24 4.38 2.63
CA ALA A 109 -1.14 4.23 1.49
C ALA A 109 -2.56 4.49 1.97
N SER A 110 -3.29 5.40 1.31
CA SER A 110 -4.65 5.78 1.70
C SER A 110 -5.56 5.92 0.49
N ALA A 111 -6.80 5.45 0.63
CA ALA A 111 -7.73 5.28 -0.46
C ALA A 111 -9.19 5.59 -0.09
N ALA A 112 -9.84 6.48 -0.84
CA ALA A 112 -11.27 6.76 -0.77
C ALA A 112 -12.03 6.16 -1.97
N THR A 113 -13.29 5.76 -1.78
CA THR A 113 -14.07 4.96 -2.77
C THR A 113 -14.49 5.63 -4.07
N SER A 114 -14.17 6.91 -4.32
CA SER A 114 -14.73 7.55 -5.52
C SER A 114 -14.23 6.92 -6.84
N ASP A 115 -13.11 6.20 -6.83
CA ASP A 115 -12.31 6.00 -8.04
C ASP A 115 -11.86 4.54 -8.27
N GLY A 116 -12.71 3.64 -8.75
CA GLY A 116 -12.29 2.44 -9.52
C GLY A 116 -11.40 1.39 -8.82
N PHE A 117 -10.72 0.55 -9.62
CA PHE A 117 -9.76 -0.47 -9.17
C PHE A 117 -8.36 0.15 -9.05
N PHE A 118 -7.70 0.00 -7.91
CA PHE A 118 -6.32 0.46 -7.74
C PHE A 118 -5.59 -0.29 -6.62
N GLN A 119 -4.26 -0.27 -6.74
CA GLN A 119 -3.29 -0.65 -5.74
C GLN A 119 -2.40 0.56 -5.48
N LEU A 120 -2.30 0.96 -4.22
CA LEU A 120 -1.43 2.03 -3.75
C LEU A 120 -0.33 1.41 -2.90
N ASN A 121 0.93 1.62 -3.25
CA ASN A 121 2.09 1.17 -2.50
C ASN A 121 3.00 2.36 -2.20
N GLY A 122 3.35 2.52 -0.93
CA GLY A 122 4.38 3.47 -0.50
C GLY A 122 5.56 2.75 0.12
N GLN A 123 6.76 3.28 -0.10
CA GLN A 123 7.98 2.77 0.51
C GLN A 123 8.88 3.92 0.95
N ALA A 124 9.35 3.84 2.19
CA ALA A 124 10.34 4.76 2.71
C ALA A 124 11.48 3.96 3.33
N GLU A 125 12.70 4.41 3.08
CA GLU A 125 13.93 3.73 3.49
C GLU A 125 14.95 4.69 4.07
N ARG A 126 15.79 4.15 4.95
CA ARG A 126 16.99 4.79 5.45
C ARG A 126 18.09 3.77 5.60
N SER A 127 19.13 3.99 4.82
CA SER A 127 20.30 3.13 4.80
C SER A 127 21.53 3.83 5.38
N GLY A 128 22.45 3.04 5.92
CA GLY A 128 23.66 3.54 6.56
C GLY A 128 24.74 2.48 6.69
N ASP A 129 25.92 2.93 7.11
CA ASP A 129 27.00 2.02 7.51
C ASP A 129 26.99 1.89 9.04
N LEU A 130 27.29 0.69 9.54
CA LEU A 130 27.46 0.35 10.95
C LEU A 130 28.84 -0.26 11.16
N THR A 131 29.70 0.40 11.96
CA THR A 131 31.03 -0.12 12.31
C THR A 131 31.03 -0.66 13.74
N THR A 132 31.42 -1.93 13.91
CA THR A 132 31.55 -2.61 15.21
C THR A 132 33.00 -3.05 15.46
N LYS A 133 33.46 -2.88 16.71
CA LYS A 133 34.80 -3.32 17.16
C LYS A 133 34.82 -4.71 17.75
N THR A 134 33.66 -5.20 18.20
CA THR A 134 33.50 -6.50 18.87
C THR A 134 32.92 -7.56 17.93
N GLY A 135 32.38 -7.14 16.79
CA GLY A 135 31.64 -8.01 15.89
C GLY A 135 30.18 -8.27 16.33
N LEU A 136 29.79 -7.83 17.53
CA LEU A 136 28.39 -7.86 17.93
C LEU A 136 27.63 -6.76 17.19
N ILE A 137 26.63 -7.16 16.42
CA ILE A 137 25.74 -6.29 15.67
C ILE A 137 24.37 -6.37 16.30
N GLN A 138 23.90 -5.27 16.86
CA GLN A 138 22.54 -5.13 17.37
C GLN A 138 21.95 -3.82 16.85
N ILE A 139 20.83 -3.95 16.14
CA ILE A 139 20.03 -2.82 15.65
C ILE A 139 18.65 -2.98 16.28
N THR A 140 18.16 -1.92 16.91
CA THR A 140 16.88 -1.94 17.63
C THR A 140 16.11 -0.67 17.29
N VAL A 141 14.91 -0.83 16.74
CA VAL A 141 14.11 0.30 16.25
C VAL A 141 12.66 0.13 16.68
N PRO A 142 12.05 1.12 17.37
CA PRO A 142 10.62 1.06 17.67
C PRO A 142 9.81 1.21 16.39
N TYR A 143 8.69 0.51 16.30
CA TYR A 143 7.81 0.57 15.14
C TYR A 143 6.34 0.64 15.51
N THR A 144 5.56 1.14 14.56
CA THR A 144 4.10 1.10 14.58
C THR A 144 3.61 0.72 13.19
N LEU A 145 2.69 -0.24 13.15
CA LEU A 145 1.94 -0.67 11.97
C LEU A 145 0.46 -0.50 12.28
N ALA A 146 -0.30 0.02 11.33
CA ALA A 146 -1.75 0.03 11.44
C ALA A 146 -2.42 -0.09 10.07
N ILE A 147 -3.55 -0.77 10.05
CA ILE A 147 -4.44 -0.86 8.90
C ILE A 147 -5.84 -0.52 9.39
N LEU A 148 -6.47 0.44 8.74
CA LEU A 148 -7.85 0.87 8.98
C LEU A 148 -8.65 0.66 7.70
N MET A 149 -9.67 -0.18 7.77
CA MET A 149 -10.63 -0.38 6.69
C MET A 149 -12.05 -0.13 7.18
N THR A 150 -12.67 0.90 6.62
CA THR A 150 -14.10 1.16 6.74
C THR A 150 -14.77 0.59 5.48
N PRO A 151 -15.59 -0.46 5.58
CA PRO A 151 -16.28 -1.03 4.42
C PRO A 151 -17.29 -0.03 3.84
N ASP A 152 -17.61 -0.16 2.56
CA ASP A 152 -18.85 0.45 2.06
C ASP A 152 -20.05 -0.46 2.35
N THR A 153 -21.24 0.11 2.22
CA THR A 153 -22.52 -0.61 2.31
C THR A 153 -22.67 -1.72 1.26
N ASN A 154 -21.77 -1.79 0.28
CA ASN A 154 -21.83 -2.67 -0.89
C ASN A 154 -20.75 -3.77 -0.91
N GLY A 155 -19.94 -3.91 0.13
CA GLY A 155 -18.99 -5.02 0.27
C GLY A 155 -17.75 -4.96 -0.63
N VAL A 156 -17.29 -3.78 -1.09
CA VAL A 156 -16.07 -3.71 -1.92
C VAL A 156 -14.89 -4.41 -1.21
N GLY A 157 -14.29 -5.39 -1.89
CA GLY A 157 -13.14 -6.14 -1.40
C GLY A 157 -11.92 -5.24 -1.27
N ARG A 158 -11.50 -4.98 -0.04
CA ARG A 158 -10.29 -4.19 0.27
C ARG A 158 -9.29 -5.07 1.00
N SER A 159 -8.03 -4.96 0.65
CA SER A 159 -6.91 -5.56 1.39
C SER A 159 -5.85 -4.51 1.68
N GLY A 160 -5.03 -4.80 2.68
CA GLY A 160 -3.99 -3.88 3.11
C GLY A 160 -2.90 -4.62 3.83
N THR A 161 -1.69 -4.12 3.65
CA THR A 161 -0.48 -4.67 4.25
C THR A 161 0.34 -3.50 4.78
N ALA A 162 0.86 -3.63 5.98
CA ALA A 162 1.86 -2.71 6.52
C ALA A 162 3.03 -3.53 7.05
N GLN A 163 4.25 -3.17 6.65
CA GLN A 163 5.46 -3.89 6.98
C GLN A 163 6.60 -2.94 7.33
N VAL A 164 7.43 -3.36 8.27
CA VAL A 164 8.73 -2.75 8.57
C VAL A 164 9.82 -3.81 8.56
N TRP A 165 11.05 -3.43 8.24
CA TRP A 165 12.20 -4.32 8.24
C TRP A 165 13.51 -3.65 8.65
N ILE A 166 14.45 -4.49 9.06
CA ILE A 166 15.88 -4.25 9.19
C ILE A 166 16.56 -5.28 8.30
N GLU A 167 17.40 -4.82 7.38
CA GLU A 167 18.32 -5.66 6.64
C GLU A 167 19.76 -5.28 6.98
N LEU A 168 20.63 -6.28 7.00
CA LEU A 168 22.06 -6.11 7.20
C LEU A 168 22.82 -6.86 6.11
N PHE A 169 23.83 -6.22 5.57
CA PHE A 169 24.67 -6.73 4.52
C PHE A 169 26.15 -6.62 4.88
N ASP A 170 26.98 -7.32 4.13
CA ASP A 170 28.42 -7.13 4.18
C ASP A 170 28.81 -5.69 3.80
N ALA A 171 30.09 -5.35 4.00
CA ALA A 171 30.64 -4.02 3.75
C ALA A 171 30.45 -3.53 2.30
N LEU A 172 30.20 -4.45 1.35
CA LEU A 172 30.02 -4.15 -0.07
C LEU A 172 28.54 -4.11 -0.47
N GLY A 173 27.61 -4.37 0.45
CA GLY A 173 26.18 -4.45 0.17
C GLY A 173 25.79 -5.62 -0.74
N GLN A 174 26.65 -6.63 -0.90
CA GLN A 174 26.43 -7.70 -1.88
C GLN A 174 25.75 -8.93 -1.26
N ASN A 175 26.03 -9.21 0.01
CA ASN A 175 25.53 -10.39 0.70
C ASN A 175 24.69 -9.98 1.90
N MET A 176 23.44 -10.45 1.96
CA MET A 176 22.58 -10.28 3.13
C MET A 176 23.07 -11.20 4.27
N LEU A 177 23.41 -10.60 5.39
CA LEU A 177 23.90 -11.29 6.59
C LEU A 177 22.79 -11.52 7.61
N GLY A 178 21.78 -10.65 7.63
CA GLY A 178 20.57 -10.95 8.39
C GLY A 178 19.42 -9.98 8.16
N PHE A 179 18.29 -10.37 8.71
CA PHE A 179 16.99 -9.78 8.44
C PHE A 179 16.11 -9.86 9.68
N ALA A 180 15.39 -8.79 9.96
CA ALA A 180 14.31 -8.79 10.93
C ALA A 180 13.12 -8.02 10.34
N ASN A 181 11.91 -8.56 10.43
CA ASN A 181 10.72 -7.87 9.96
C ASN A 181 9.54 -8.00 10.92
N SER A 182 8.57 -7.12 10.73
CA SER A 182 7.23 -7.29 11.28
C SER A 182 6.22 -6.78 10.27
N SER A 183 5.11 -7.51 10.16
CA SER A 183 3.99 -7.15 9.30
C SER A 183 2.66 -7.30 10.02
N VAL A 184 1.67 -6.59 9.50
CA VAL A 184 0.25 -6.84 9.71
C VAL A 184 -0.41 -6.85 8.35
N GLU A 185 -1.38 -7.73 8.19
CA GLU A 185 -2.18 -7.85 6.98
C GLU A 185 -3.64 -7.92 7.40
N LEU A 186 -4.49 -7.26 6.62
CA LEU A 186 -5.93 -7.43 6.69
C LEU A 186 -6.38 -7.97 5.34
N PRO A 187 -6.73 -9.27 5.25
CA PRO A 187 -7.10 -9.89 4.00
C PRO A 187 -8.44 -9.36 3.48
N GLN A 188 -8.69 -9.59 2.19
CA GLN A 188 -9.91 -9.16 1.51
C GLN A 188 -11.17 -9.59 2.27
N SER A 189 -12.21 -8.74 2.26
CA SER A 189 -13.55 -8.93 2.86
C SER A 189 -13.71 -8.69 4.37
N LEU A 190 -12.65 -8.31 5.09
CA LEU A 190 -12.74 -8.00 6.51
C LEU A 190 -12.77 -6.48 6.75
N SER A 191 -13.89 -5.99 7.30
CA SER A 191 -13.93 -4.68 7.95
C SER A 191 -13.14 -4.74 9.25
N GLY A 192 -12.29 -3.75 9.51
CA GLY A 192 -11.58 -3.76 10.78
C GLY A 192 -10.49 -2.72 10.92
N VAL A 193 -10.06 -2.60 12.18
CA VAL A 193 -8.83 -1.93 12.57
C VAL A 193 -7.91 -3.02 13.07
N THR A 194 -6.74 -3.16 12.45
CA THR A 194 -5.68 -4.01 12.97
C THR A 194 -4.41 -3.19 13.07
N GLY A 195 -3.57 -3.52 14.04
CA GLY A 195 -2.34 -2.80 14.26
C GLY A 195 -1.41 -3.54 15.19
N LYS A 196 -0.15 -3.19 15.09
CA LYS A 196 0.93 -3.79 15.88
C LYS A 196 1.98 -2.73 16.13
N SER A 197 2.33 -2.51 17.39
CA SER A 197 3.46 -1.68 17.77
C SER A 197 4.42 -2.49 18.62
N GLY A 198 5.69 -2.14 18.57
CA GLY A 198 6.71 -2.82 19.35
C GLY A 198 8.10 -2.33 19.00
N THR A 199 9.07 -3.19 19.26
CA THR A 199 10.48 -2.95 18.94
C THR A 199 10.96 -4.05 18.02
N LEU A 200 11.52 -3.66 16.88
CA LEU A 200 12.15 -4.57 15.94
C LEU A 200 13.64 -4.66 16.27
N THR A 201 14.15 -5.86 16.48
CA THR A 201 15.53 -6.10 16.88
C THR A 201 16.19 -7.10 15.94
N LEU A 202 17.32 -6.71 15.37
CA LEU A 202 18.26 -7.62 14.70
C LEU A 202 19.47 -7.81 15.63
N THR A 203 19.91 -9.06 15.83
CA THR A 203 21.10 -9.37 16.63
C THR A 203 21.91 -10.47 15.95
N LEU A 204 23.18 -10.20 15.66
CA LEU A 204 24.11 -11.07 14.96
C LEU A 204 25.51 -10.95 15.57
N GLN A 205 26.32 -11.98 15.41
CA GLN A 205 27.73 -11.97 15.78
C GLN A 205 28.56 -12.24 14.54
N GLU A 206 29.29 -11.24 14.11
CA GLU A 206 30.18 -11.28 12.95
C GLU A 206 31.62 -10.95 13.36
N ALA A 207 32.53 -10.83 12.38
CA ALA A 207 33.84 -10.25 12.61
C ALA A 207 33.73 -8.75 12.97
N PRO A 208 34.70 -8.16 13.68
CA PRO A 208 34.81 -6.70 13.73
C PRO A 208 34.94 -6.12 12.32
N GLY A 209 34.21 -5.05 12.02
CA GLY A 209 34.16 -4.50 10.67
C GLY A 209 33.06 -3.48 10.48
N THR A 210 32.91 -3.06 9.22
CA THR A 210 31.82 -2.20 8.76
C THR A 210 30.81 -3.04 7.99
N TYR A 211 29.53 -2.75 8.23
CA TYR A 211 28.38 -3.41 7.63
C TYR A 211 27.46 -2.37 7.06
N TRP A 212 26.79 -2.69 5.97
CA TRP A 212 25.74 -1.84 5.45
C TRP A 212 24.39 -2.29 6.02
N PHE A 213 23.55 -1.36 6.43
CA PHE A 213 22.21 -1.66 6.93
C PHE A 213 21.16 -0.87 6.15
N ASP A 214 19.97 -1.46 6.03
CA ASP A 214 18.78 -0.80 5.52
C ASP A 214 17.61 -0.95 6.49
N LEU A 215 16.93 0.16 6.73
CA LEU A 215 15.71 0.21 7.51
C LEU A 215 14.59 0.66 6.60
N GLY A 216 13.51 -0.09 6.53
CA GLY A 216 12.43 0.23 5.63
C GLY A 216 11.04 0.07 6.22
N ALA A 217 10.12 0.86 5.66
CA ALA A 217 8.70 0.81 5.94
C ALA A 217 7.95 0.77 4.60
N ALA A 218 7.04 -0.18 4.46
CA ALA A 218 6.18 -0.33 3.29
C ALA A 218 4.71 -0.41 3.72
N SER A 219 3.85 0.15 2.90
CA SER A 219 2.42 0.10 3.11
C SER A 219 1.72 -0.07 1.78
N GLU A 220 0.70 -0.94 1.77
CA GLU A 220 -0.11 -1.20 0.60
C GLU A 220 -1.59 -1.15 0.97
N VAL A 221 -2.39 -0.56 0.08
CA VAL A 221 -3.83 -0.74 0.04
C VAL A 221 -4.24 -1.15 -1.36
N THR A 222 -5.04 -2.20 -1.46
CA THR A 222 -5.62 -2.68 -2.71
C THR A 222 -7.14 -2.66 -2.61
N VAL A 223 -7.80 -2.12 -3.64
CA VAL A 223 -9.26 -2.03 -3.73
C VAL A 223 -9.73 -2.75 -5.00
N VAL A 224 -10.54 -3.80 -4.81
CA VAL A 224 -11.14 -4.62 -5.87
C VAL A 224 -12.66 -4.64 -5.69
N PRO A 225 -13.44 -4.03 -6.61
CA PRO A 225 -14.88 -4.21 -6.67
C PRO A 225 -15.30 -5.68 -6.59
N GLU A 226 -16.27 -5.97 -5.72
CA GLU A 226 -16.78 -7.32 -5.56
C GLU A 226 -17.42 -7.87 -6.86
N PRO A 227 -17.33 -9.18 -7.12
CA PRO A 227 -17.95 -9.85 -8.28
C PRO A 227 -19.48 -9.63 -8.40
N GLY A 228 -20.17 -9.24 -7.32
CA GLY A 228 -21.61 -8.97 -7.33
C GLY A 228 -22.02 -7.88 -8.32
N THR A 229 -21.15 -6.89 -8.54
CA THR A 229 -21.36 -5.79 -9.49
C THR A 229 -21.31 -6.29 -10.95
N LEU A 230 -20.44 -7.25 -11.25
CA LEU A 230 -20.38 -7.92 -12.56
C LEU A 230 -21.62 -8.80 -12.80
N LEU A 231 -22.14 -9.46 -11.76
CA LEU A 231 -23.34 -10.30 -11.88
C LEU A 231 -24.60 -9.48 -12.22
N LEU A 232 -24.76 -8.29 -11.65
CA LEU A 232 -25.90 -7.39 -11.93
C LEU A 232 -25.87 -6.83 -13.36
N VAL A 233 -24.67 -6.52 -13.87
CA VAL A 233 -24.48 -6.07 -15.26
C VAL A 233 -24.78 -7.20 -16.25
N ILE A 234 -24.32 -8.42 -15.98
CA ILE A 234 -24.60 -9.60 -16.82
C ILE A 234 -26.09 -9.98 -16.78
N ALA A 235 -26.72 -9.97 -15.60
CA ALA A 235 -28.15 -10.24 -15.46
C ALA A 235 -29.01 -9.15 -16.15
N GLY A 236 -28.61 -7.89 -16.06
CA GLY A 236 -29.24 -6.78 -16.78
C GLY A 236 -29.13 -6.91 -18.29
N LEU A 237 -27.94 -7.25 -18.82
CA LEU A 237 -27.72 -7.51 -20.25
C LEU A 237 -28.47 -8.75 -20.75
N ALA A 238 -28.54 -9.81 -19.95
CA ALA A 238 -29.32 -11.01 -20.26
C ALA A 238 -30.83 -10.73 -20.30
N ALA A 239 -31.35 -9.94 -19.37
CA ALA A 239 -32.76 -9.52 -19.35
C ALA A 239 -33.14 -8.63 -20.55
N VAL A 240 -32.22 -7.78 -21.01
CA VAL A 240 -32.39 -7.01 -22.26
C VAL A 240 -32.32 -7.93 -23.48
N GLY A 241 -31.36 -8.86 -23.54
CA GLY A 241 -31.23 -9.82 -24.64
C GLY A 241 -32.43 -10.76 -24.81
N LEU A 242 -33.07 -11.18 -23.71
CA LEU A 242 -34.30 -11.99 -23.73
C LEU A 242 -35.51 -11.21 -24.28
N LYS A 243 -35.62 -9.89 -24.01
CA LYS A 243 -36.68 -9.05 -24.58
C LYS A 243 -36.57 -8.86 -26.10
N PHE A 244 -35.37 -8.97 -26.68
CA PHE A 244 -35.16 -8.85 -28.13
C PHE A 244 -35.32 -10.18 -28.89
N ARG A 245 -35.17 -11.34 -28.24
CA ARG A 245 -35.39 -12.65 -28.88
C ARG A 245 -36.86 -13.11 -28.92
N GLY A 246 -37.76 -12.46 -28.19
CA GLY A 246 -39.21 -12.76 -28.23
C GLY A 246 -39.99 -12.05 -29.35
N LYS A 247 -39.32 -11.42 -30.32
CA LYS A 247 -39.93 -10.70 -31.45
C LYS A 247 -39.31 -11.06 -32.82
N ILE A 248 -38.97 -12.33 -33.00
CA ILE A 248 -38.77 -12.92 -34.34
C ILE A 248 -39.83 -14.00 -34.50
#